data_AF-A0A2D5X187-F1
#
_entry.id   AF-A0A2D5X187-F1
#
_cell.length_a   1.000
_cell.length_b   1.000
_cell.length_c   1.000
_cell.angle_alpha   90.00
_cell.angle_beta   90.00
_cell.angle_gamma   90.00
#
_symmetry.space_group_name_H-M   'P 1'
#
loop_
_entity.id
_entity.type
_entity.pdbx_description
1 polymer ?
#
loop_
_entity_poly.entity_id
_entity_poly.type
_entity_poly.pdbx_seq_one_letter_code
_entity_poly.pdbx_strand_id
1 'polypeptide(L)'
;MLSVFTPLIEHNAWNNSNLEAELEPEIDEAPSWYTDAIVTNEIIIREIMIDPLGDDAGNEFVILWNNDSFPALVGGWRLADGSLSTLYTFPYEYSMMPYIPYVIALGEGEDIESADEEL
;
A
#
# COMPACT_ATOMS: atom_id res chain seq x y z
N MET A 1 38.34 -6.10 -7.64
CA MET A 1 37.05 -6.66 -8.04
C MET A 1 36.20 -6.70 -6.77
N LEU A 2 35.39 -5.67 -6.53
CA LEU A 2 34.54 -5.58 -5.34
C LEU A 2 33.15 -6.06 -5.76
N SER A 3 32.77 -7.25 -5.29
CA SER A 3 31.40 -7.74 -5.37
C SER A 3 30.78 -7.57 -3.99
N VAL A 4 29.80 -6.68 -3.88
CA VAL A 4 28.93 -6.57 -2.71
C VAL A 4 27.49 -6.67 -3.22
N PHE A 5 26.92 -7.86 -3.05
CA PHE A 5 25.48 -8.11 -3.05
C PHE A 5 25.25 -9.17 -1.97
N THR A 6 24.45 -8.87 -0.96
CA THR A 6 23.01 -9.20 -1.02
C THR A 6 22.26 -8.44 0.08
N PRO A 7 21.10 -7.82 -0.21
CA PRO A 7 20.05 -7.71 0.78
C PRO A 7 19.05 -8.84 0.54
N LEU A 8 18.90 -9.73 1.51
CA LEU A 8 17.70 -10.54 1.64
C LEU A 8 16.98 -10.02 2.89
N ILE A 9 15.98 -9.18 2.70
CA ILE A 9 14.97 -8.92 3.73
C ILE A 9 13.65 -9.39 3.13
N GLU A 10 13.38 -10.68 3.28
CA GLU A 10 12.04 -11.20 3.18
C GLU A 10 11.33 -10.89 4.50
N HIS A 11 10.54 -9.82 4.54
CA HIS A 11 9.51 -9.68 5.56
C HIS A 11 8.19 -10.15 4.97
N ASN A 12 7.98 -11.46 5.00
CA ASN A 12 6.65 -12.04 4.91
C ASN A 12 6.48 -13.01 6.08
N ALA A 13 6.01 -12.48 7.21
CA ALA A 13 5.65 -13.28 8.37
C ALA A 13 4.38 -12.71 9.01
N TRP A 14 3.24 -12.88 8.33
CA TRP A 14 1.96 -12.86 9.03
C TRP A 14 1.09 -14.04 8.64
N ASN A 15 1.33 -15.16 9.31
CA ASN A 15 0.27 -16.08 9.72
C ASN A 15 0.82 -17.10 10.70
N ASN A 16 0.39 -17.02 11.96
CA ASN A 16 0.25 -18.16 12.85
C ASN A 16 -0.63 -17.73 14.04
N SER A 17 -1.94 -17.74 13.84
CA SER A 17 -2.87 -17.88 14.95
C SER A 17 -2.84 -19.35 15.39
N ASN A 18 -2.59 -19.56 16.70
CA ASN A 18 -2.52 -20.83 17.44
C ASN A 18 -1.12 -21.46 17.62
N LEU A 19 -0.33 -20.90 18.54
CA LEU A 19 0.63 -21.66 19.35
C LEU A 19 0.68 -21.06 20.77
N GLU A 20 -0.47 -21.00 21.43
CA GLU A 20 -0.54 -20.79 22.88
C GLU A 20 -0.20 -22.12 23.56
N ALA A 21 0.73 -22.08 24.51
CA ALA A 21 1.27 -23.18 25.31
C ALA A 21 2.42 -23.98 24.68
N GLU A 22 3.66 -23.53 24.89
CA GLU A 22 4.62 -24.17 25.80
C GLU A 22 5.98 -23.45 25.74
N LEU A 23 6.51 -23.13 26.93
CA LEU A 23 7.80 -22.48 27.23
C LEU A 23 7.76 -20.95 27.18
N GLU A 24 7.40 -20.33 28.30
CA GLU A 24 7.82 -18.96 28.61
C GLU A 24 9.31 -18.99 29.00
N PRO A 25 10.25 -18.47 28.17
CA PRO A 25 11.56 -18.10 28.69
C PRO A 25 11.38 -16.84 29.55
N GLU A 26 11.95 -16.87 30.77
CA GLU A 26 12.07 -15.72 31.66
C GLU A 26 12.39 -14.43 30.87
N ILE A 27 11.45 -13.48 30.88
CA ILE A 27 11.60 -12.17 30.25
C ILE A 27 12.52 -11.34 31.15
N ASP A 28 13.84 -11.43 30.93
CA ASP A 28 14.79 -10.42 31.36
C ASP A 28 15.40 -9.79 30.10
N GLU A 29 14.83 -8.66 29.71
CA GLU A 29 15.23 -7.77 28.62
C GLU A 29 15.24 -8.38 27.20
N ALA A 30 14.07 -8.37 26.53
CA ALA A 30 14.04 -8.42 25.08
C ALA A 30 15.01 -7.35 24.51
N PRO A 31 15.95 -7.71 23.61
CA PRO A 31 17.02 -6.80 23.22
C PRO A 31 16.46 -5.54 22.56
N SER A 32 17.00 -4.37 22.93
CA SER A 32 16.46 -3.05 22.58
C SER A 32 16.50 -2.68 21.08
N TRP A 33 16.79 -3.63 20.19
CA TRP A 33 16.68 -3.48 18.74
C TRP A 33 15.42 -4.14 18.18
N TYR A 34 14.64 -4.84 19.02
CA TYR A 34 13.30 -5.31 18.69
C TYR A 34 12.24 -4.27 19.10
N THR A 35 12.49 -2.99 18.79
CA THR A 35 11.37 -2.08 18.55
C THR A 35 10.95 -2.37 17.13
N ASP A 36 9.90 -3.17 16.97
CA ASP A 36 9.09 -3.18 15.75
C ASP A 36 8.50 -1.77 15.62
N ALA A 37 9.35 -0.82 15.23
CA ALA A 37 8.95 0.52 14.92
C ALA A 37 8.02 0.34 13.74
N ILE A 38 6.71 0.39 14.01
CA ILE A 38 5.70 0.35 12.97
C ILE A 38 6.04 1.52 12.06
N VAL A 39 6.71 1.24 10.95
CA VAL A 39 6.93 2.20 9.88
C VAL A 39 5.57 2.36 9.24
N THR A 40 4.80 3.32 9.76
CA THR A 40 3.54 3.70 9.15
C THR A 40 3.88 4.51 7.91
N ASN A 41 3.65 3.94 6.72
CA ASN A 41 3.69 4.74 5.50
C ASN A 41 2.54 5.76 5.55
N GLU A 42 2.83 7.02 5.26
CA GLU A 42 1.85 8.10 5.20
C GLU A 42 1.23 8.17 3.80
N ILE A 43 0.46 7.13 3.45
CA ILE A 43 -0.38 7.13 2.25
C ILE A 43 -1.69 7.85 2.56
N ILE A 44 -1.95 8.94 1.85
CA ILE A 44 -3.16 9.75 2.02
C ILE A 44 -4.05 9.69 0.79
N ILE A 45 -5.35 9.89 1.01
CA ILE A 45 -6.27 10.27 -0.07
C ILE A 45 -6.11 11.77 -0.28
N ARG A 46 -5.57 12.15 -1.44
CA ARG A 46 -5.29 13.55 -1.78
C ARG A 46 -6.51 14.23 -2.39
N GLU A 47 -7.22 13.53 -3.26
CA GLU A 47 -8.40 14.06 -3.95
C GLU A 47 -9.42 12.96 -4.18
N ILE A 48 -10.69 13.34 -4.15
CA ILE A 48 -11.84 12.49 -4.44
C ILE A 48 -12.77 13.29 -5.33
N MET A 49 -13.09 12.76 -6.51
CA MET A 49 -14.15 13.25 -7.39
C MET A 49 -15.14 12.11 -7.60
N ILE A 50 -16.33 12.24 -7.03
CA ILE A 50 -17.43 11.27 -7.15
C ILE A 50 -18.68 12.07 -7.46
N ASP A 51 -19.37 11.72 -8.54
CA ASP A 51 -20.70 12.27 -8.86
C ASP A 51 -21.69 11.11 -9.04
N PRO A 52 -22.19 10.56 -7.92
CA PRO A 52 -22.97 9.34 -7.94
C PRO A 52 -24.39 9.54 -8.48
N LEU A 53 -24.79 10.79 -8.76
CA LEU A 53 -26.11 11.17 -9.28
C LEU A 53 -26.05 11.86 -10.64
N GLY A 54 -24.85 12.11 -11.17
CA GLY A 54 -24.62 12.89 -12.39
C GLY A 54 -24.43 12.05 -13.65
N ASP A 55 -24.46 12.74 -14.79
CA ASP A 55 -24.19 12.18 -16.14
C ASP A 55 -22.69 12.04 -16.44
N ASP A 56 -21.82 12.23 -15.43
CA ASP A 56 -20.36 12.29 -15.54
C ASP A 56 -19.70 10.89 -15.56
N ALA A 57 -20.39 9.92 -16.17
CA ALA A 57 -19.87 8.57 -16.37
C ALA A 57 -18.48 8.65 -17.03
N GLY A 58 -17.44 8.22 -16.30
CA GLY A 58 -16.04 8.23 -16.75
C GLY A 58 -15.17 9.36 -16.19
N ASN A 59 -15.69 10.27 -15.36
CA ASN A 59 -14.91 11.34 -14.73
C ASN A 59 -14.72 11.17 -13.21
N GLU A 60 -15.14 10.05 -12.64
CA GLU A 60 -14.96 9.80 -11.20
C GLU A 60 -13.57 9.23 -10.93
N PHE A 61 -12.93 9.71 -9.86
CA PHE A 61 -11.60 9.23 -9.48
C PHE A 61 -11.27 9.44 -8.01
N VAL A 62 -10.29 8.67 -7.54
CA VAL A 62 -9.58 8.88 -6.28
C VAL A 62 -8.11 9.03 -6.58
N ILE A 63 -7.49 10.07 -6.03
CA ILE A 63 -6.04 10.28 -6.11
C ILE A 63 -5.42 9.94 -4.76
N LEU A 64 -4.50 8.98 -4.78
CA LEU A 64 -3.66 8.62 -3.65
C LEU A 64 -2.29 9.29 -3.76
N TRP A 65 -1.69 9.56 -2.61
CA TRP A 65 -0.41 10.22 -2.51
C TRP A 65 0.43 9.63 -1.39
N ASN A 66 1.67 9.25 -1.71
CA ASN A 66 2.67 8.92 -0.71
C ASN A 66 3.33 10.21 -0.21
N ASN A 67 3.07 10.56 1.05
CA ASN A 67 3.61 11.74 1.70
C ASN A 67 5.00 11.52 2.31
N ASP A 68 5.49 10.27 2.34
CA ASP A 68 6.85 9.97 2.76
C ASP A 68 7.89 10.34 1.69
N SER A 69 9.14 10.45 2.12
CA SER A 69 10.29 10.64 1.22
C SER A 69 10.84 9.33 0.64
N PHE A 70 10.19 8.19 0.88
CA PHE A 70 10.62 6.85 0.42
C PHE A 70 9.43 6.05 -0.15
N PRO A 71 9.66 5.10 -1.09
CA PRO A 71 8.59 4.31 -1.68
C PRO A 71 7.86 3.46 -0.65
N ALA A 72 6.54 3.34 -0.80
CA ALA A 72 5.69 2.52 0.06
C ALA A 72 5.23 1.26 -0.69
N LEU A 73 5.46 0.09 -0.12
CA LEU A 73 4.94 -1.17 -0.65
C LEU A 73 3.45 -1.29 -0.29
N VAL A 74 2.58 -1.09 -1.28
CA VAL A 74 1.11 -1.14 -1.12
C VAL A 74 0.49 -2.28 -1.93
N GLY A 75 1.30 -3.22 -2.36
CA GLY A 75 0.84 -4.36 -3.13
C GLY A 75 -0.23 -5.17 -2.38
N GLY A 76 -1.32 -5.48 -3.07
CA GLY A 76 -2.47 -6.17 -2.48
C GLY A 76 -3.34 -5.31 -1.53
N TRP A 77 -3.01 -4.03 -1.32
CA TRP A 77 -3.91 -3.12 -0.61
C TRP A 77 -5.23 -2.96 -1.37
N ARG A 78 -6.29 -2.65 -0.63
CA ARG A 78 -7.64 -2.48 -1.16
C ARG A 78 -8.18 -1.11 -0.82
N LEU A 79 -8.64 -0.39 -1.83
CA LEU A 79 -9.54 0.75 -1.64
C LEU A 79 -10.96 0.20 -1.53
N ALA A 80 -11.65 0.55 -0.45
CA ALA A 80 -13.02 0.15 -0.21
C ALA A 80 -13.89 1.36 0.15
N ASP A 81 -15.18 1.26 -0.13
CA ASP A 81 -16.15 2.27 0.27
C ASP A 81 -16.68 2.04 1.70
N GLY A 82 -17.63 2.87 2.13
CA GLY A 82 -18.27 2.72 3.45
C GLY A 82 -19.06 1.41 3.63
N SER A 83 -19.36 0.68 2.54
CA SER A 83 -19.98 -0.64 2.59
C SER A 83 -18.96 -1.79 2.72
N LEU A 84 -17.67 -1.46 2.73
CA LEU A 84 -16.53 -2.39 2.70
C LEU A 84 -16.42 -3.17 1.38
N SER A 85 -17.13 -2.74 0.34
CA SER A 85 -16.99 -3.29 -1.00
C SER A 85 -15.67 -2.80 -1.60
N THR A 86 -14.90 -3.71 -2.18
CA THR A 86 -13.66 -3.33 -2.87
C THR A 86 -13.99 -2.52 -4.11
N LEU A 87 -13.44 -1.32 -4.19
CA LEU A 87 -13.45 -0.50 -5.41
C LEU A 87 -12.22 -0.78 -6.26
N TYR A 88 -11.06 -0.94 -5.62
CA TYR A 88 -9.79 -1.17 -6.31
C TYR A 88 -8.86 -2.06 -5.48
N THR A 89 -8.07 -2.89 -6.16
CA THR A 89 -7.00 -3.69 -5.54
C THR A 89 -5.69 -3.42 -6.26
N PHE A 90 -4.68 -3.03 -5.49
CA PHE A 90 -3.34 -2.83 -6.04
C PHE A 90 -2.72 -4.16 -6.52
N PRO A 91 -1.96 -4.16 -7.63
CA PRO A 91 -1.15 -5.30 -8.02
C PRO A 91 -0.24 -5.75 -6.87
N TYR A 92 -0.03 -7.06 -6.71
CA TYR A 92 0.59 -7.66 -5.52
C TYR A 92 2.01 -7.13 -5.20
N GLU A 93 2.72 -6.62 -6.20
CA GLU A 93 4.10 -6.12 -6.06
C GLU A 93 4.20 -4.60 -6.25
N TYR A 94 3.08 -3.88 -6.16
CA TYR A 94 3.07 -2.45 -6.44
C TYR A 94 3.77 -1.63 -5.34
N SER A 95 4.67 -0.75 -5.76
CA SER A 95 5.38 0.21 -4.91
C SER A 95 4.99 1.63 -5.31
N MET A 96 4.39 2.37 -4.37
CA MET A 96 3.97 3.75 -4.59
C MET A 96 5.14 4.69 -4.30
N MET A 97 5.61 5.37 -5.35
CA MET A 97 6.73 6.30 -5.26
C MET A 97 6.34 7.58 -4.48
N PRO A 98 7.30 8.22 -3.78
CA PRO A 98 7.11 9.51 -3.13
C PRO A 98 6.59 10.57 -4.08
N TYR A 99 5.64 11.37 -3.61
CA TYR A 99 5.24 12.62 -4.25
C TYR A 99 4.77 12.53 -5.71
N ILE A 100 4.33 11.34 -6.14
CA ILE A 100 3.72 11.10 -7.44
C ILE A 100 2.25 10.75 -7.20
N PRO A 101 1.30 11.39 -7.91
CA PRO A 101 -0.11 11.05 -7.78
C PRO A 101 -0.38 9.66 -8.37
N TYR A 102 -1.11 8.84 -7.64
CA TYR A 102 -1.67 7.60 -8.16
C TYR A 102 -3.17 7.76 -8.36
N VAL A 103 -3.62 7.74 -9.61
CA VAL A 103 -5.02 7.99 -9.97
C VAL A 103 -5.74 6.66 -10.16
N ILE A 104 -6.82 6.46 -9.40
CA ILE A 104 -7.75 5.35 -9.57
C ILE A 104 -9.01 5.94 -10.20
N ALA A 105 -9.25 5.63 -11.48
CA ALA A 105 -10.52 5.95 -12.12
C ALA A 105 -11.63 5.03 -11.59
N LEU A 106 -12.80 5.59 -11.36
CA LEU A 106 -13.99 4.91 -10.87
C LEU A 106 -15.10 5.05 -11.93
N GLY A 107 -15.87 3.98 -12.15
CA GLY A 107 -16.91 3.94 -13.18
C GLY A 107 -16.43 3.33 -14.51
N GLU A 108 -17.38 2.80 -15.28
CA GLU A 108 -17.08 2.11 -16.54
C GLU A 108 -16.71 3.10 -17.65
N GLY A 109 -15.42 3.36 -17.76
CA GLY A 109 -14.75 3.81 -18.97
C GLY A 109 -13.51 2.95 -19.12
N GLU A 110 -13.35 2.34 -20.30
CA GLU A 110 -12.24 1.46 -20.71
C GLU A 110 -10.93 1.76 -19.99
N ASP A 111 -10.28 0.72 -19.46
CA ASP A 111 -8.95 0.75 -18.84
C ASP A 111 -8.05 1.78 -19.55
N ILE A 112 -7.85 2.95 -18.94
CA ILE A 112 -6.83 3.88 -19.38
C ILE A 112 -5.50 3.24 -19.02
N GLU A 113 -4.96 2.46 -19.96
CA GLU A 113 -3.57 2.06 -19.99
C GLU A 113 -2.74 3.28 -19.60
N SER A 114 -1.89 3.07 -18.59
CA SER A 114 -0.97 4.06 -18.04
C SER A 114 -0.43 4.96 -19.15
N ALA A 115 -0.77 6.25 -19.06
CA ALA A 115 -0.16 7.27 -19.90
C ALA A 115 1.34 7.31 -19.59
N ASP A 116 2.08 6.48 -20.31
CA ASP A 116 3.52 6.56 -20.46
C ASP A 116 3.85 7.94 -21.03
N GLU A 117 4.81 8.60 -20.36
CA GLU A 117 5.77 9.56 -20.91
C GLU A 117 5.25 10.61 -21.92
N GLU A 118 5.02 11.84 -21.45
CA GLU A 118 5.65 13.03 -22.05
C GLU A 118 5.37 14.29 -21.20
N LEU A 119 6.43 14.81 -20.56
CA LEU A 119 6.75 16.24 -20.47
C LEU A 119 8.26 16.43 -20.43
#